data_AF-A0A7G5C646-F1
#
_entry.id   AF-A0A7G5C646-F1
#
_cell.length_a   1.000
_cell.length_b   1.000
_cell.length_c   1.000
_cell.angle_alpha   90.00
_cell.angle_beta   90.00
_cell.angle_gamma   90.00
#
_symmetry.space_group_name_H-M   'P 1'
#
loop_
_entity.id
_entity.type
_entity.pdbx_description
1 polymer ?
#
loop_
_entity_poly.entity_id
_entity_poly.type
_entity_poly.pdbx_seq_one_letter_code
_entity_poly.pdbx_strand_id
1 'polypeptide(L)'
;MSDSSDRWSKWAMEEVWLADANPRWLAAGESLIESLEARLLSFGVCDFEHIGSTAIPGLPAKPIIDIMAQATTFDRLHEISEALSSEGWNNVPPELDLRPYRRFWVKTDKERRVAHLHLFLIGEPRYAEQLAFRDALLDRRDWAMAYGQLKVELAERYRRDREAYSEAKADFIEKILLERKVKVTKSMNQDLRFPIGRFNAEGEVSARQRLDWIDEMANLPIKLAAAIEGLNGAQLDTPYRPDGWTVRQVVHHLADSHLNSFTRFKLALTEDQPAIKPYYEERWAQLADTVQAPVETSIALIAALHERWVILLRSLTDEDFSRTFYHPESKQVFRLDHVLGTYAWHGRHHVAHITSLRRRMGW
;
A
#
# COMPACT_ATOMS: atom_id res chain seq x y z
N MET A 1 11.12 35.27 -36.26
CA MET A 1 11.06 35.22 -34.79
C MET A 1 9.60 35.36 -34.39
N SER A 2 8.85 34.26 -34.42
CA SER A 2 7.49 34.23 -33.87
C SER A 2 7.61 33.84 -32.40
N ASP A 3 7.08 34.69 -31.54
CA ASP A 3 7.11 34.58 -30.09
C ASP A 3 6.48 33.25 -29.62
N SER A 4 7.19 32.46 -28.82
CA SER A 4 6.76 31.14 -28.36
C SER A 4 5.76 31.21 -27.20
N SER A 5 5.26 32.40 -26.89
CA SER A 5 4.38 32.70 -25.76
C SER A 5 2.94 32.22 -25.95
N ASP A 6 2.53 31.88 -27.17
CA ASP A 6 1.14 31.55 -27.53
C ASP A 6 0.75 30.06 -27.35
N ARG A 7 1.69 29.20 -26.90
CA ARG A 7 1.43 27.76 -26.69
C ARG A 7 0.99 27.39 -25.27
N TRP A 8 1.22 28.26 -24.28
CA TRP A 8 1.00 27.98 -22.86
C TRP A 8 -0.15 28.83 -22.32
N SER A 9 -1.11 28.21 -21.62
CA SER A 9 -2.11 28.96 -20.85
C SER A 9 -1.43 29.79 -19.74
N LYS A 10 -2.02 30.94 -19.35
CA LYS A 10 -1.43 31.85 -18.35
C LYS A 10 -0.97 31.18 -17.04
N TRP A 11 -1.67 30.15 -16.59
CA TRP A 11 -1.33 29.36 -15.39
C TRP A 11 0.02 28.63 -15.49
N ALA A 12 0.52 28.43 -16.70
CA ALA A 12 1.74 27.68 -16.91
C ALA A 12 3.02 28.55 -16.77
N MET A 13 2.86 29.88 -16.74
CA MET A 13 3.92 30.90 -16.57
C MET A 13 3.98 31.50 -15.15
N GLU A 14 3.25 30.94 -14.17
CA GLU A 14 3.27 31.44 -12.79
C GLU A 14 4.67 31.34 -12.15
N GLU A 15 5.07 32.41 -11.45
CA GLU A 15 6.30 32.46 -10.67
C GLU A 15 6.33 31.39 -9.56
N VAL A 16 7.54 30.94 -9.23
CA VAL A 16 7.77 30.00 -8.14
C VAL A 16 7.69 30.75 -6.80
N TRP A 17 6.65 30.48 -6.01
CA TRP A 17 6.53 30.93 -4.63
C TRP A 17 6.17 29.77 -3.70
N LEU A 18 6.66 29.82 -2.46
CA LEU A 18 6.36 28.83 -1.43
C LEU A 18 5.43 29.45 -0.39
N ALA A 19 4.40 28.70 -0.01
CA ALA A 19 3.57 28.99 1.15
C ALA A 19 4.13 28.28 2.38
N ASP A 20 3.82 28.82 3.56
CA ASP A 20 4.01 28.10 4.82
C ASP A 20 3.25 26.78 4.80
N ALA A 21 3.73 25.83 5.60
CA ALA A 21 3.09 24.53 5.72
C ALA A 21 1.63 24.69 6.18
N ASN A 22 0.69 24.16 5.40
CA ASN A 22 -0.72 24.23 5.72
C ASN A 22 -1.23 22.86 6.20
N PRO A 23 -1.72 22.73 7.44
CA PRO A 23 -2.21 21.45 7.97
C PRO A 23 -3.43 20.91 7.20
N ARG A 24 -4.13 21.74 6.43
CA ARG A 24 -5.29 21.33 5.62
C ARG A 24 -4.92 20.60 4.33
N TRP A 25 -3.64 20.57 3.93
CA TRP A 25 -3.25 19.93 2.67
C TRP A 25 -3.48 18.42 2.66
N LEU A 26 -3.36 17.73 3.79
CA LEU A 26 -3.62 16.28 3.86
C LEU A 26 -5.09 15.97 3.59
N ALA A 27 -6.00 16.61 4.35
CA ALA A 27 -7.44 16.45 4.17
C ALA A 27 -7.91 16.87 2.77
N ALA A 28 -7.28 17.90 2.19
CA ALA A 28 -7.56 18.31 0.81
C ALA A 28 -7.05 17.30 -0.22
N GLY A 29 -5.92 16.63 0.05
CA GLY A 29 -5.40 15.52 -0.75
C GLY A 29 -6.33 14.31 -0.72
N GLU A 30 -6.78 13.90 0.47
CA GLU A 30 -7.74 12.81 0.67
C GLU A 30 -9.06 13.06 -0.07
N SER A 31 -9.64 14.25 0.13
CA SER A 31 -10.89 14.63 -0.57
C SER A 31 -10.73 14.66 -2.10
N LEU A 32 -9.54 15.06 -2.59
CA LEU A 32 -9.26 15.04 -4.02
C LEU A 32 -9.10 13.62 -4.57
N ILE A 33 -8.49 12.71 -3.79
CA ILE A 33 -8.40 11.29 -4.13
C ILE A 33 -9.80 10.69 -4.25
N GLU A 34 -10.67 10.88 -3.24
CA GLU A 34 -12.04 10.35 -3.26
C GLU A 34 -12.82 10.82 -4.50
N SER A 35 -12.68 12.11 -4.86
CA SER A 35 -13.30 12.68 -6.06
C SER A 35 -12.77 12.05 -7.35
N LEU A 36 -11.45 11.88 -7.45
CA LEU A 36 -10.80 11.28 -8.62
C LEU A 36 -11.14 9.79 -8.76
N GLU A 37 -11.11 9.03 -7.67
CA GLU A 37 -11.47 7.61 -7.63
C GLU A 37 -12.90 7.39 -8.11
N ALA A 38 -13.86 8.13 -7.56
CA ALA A 38 -15.27 8.01 -7.93
C ALA A 38 -15.51 8.23 -9.43
N ARG A 39 -14.67 9.02 -10.09
CA ARG A 39 -14.78 9.34 -11.52
C ARG A 39 -14.00 8.39 -12.41
N LEU A 40 -12.81 8.00 -11.96
CA LEU A 40 -11.81 7.39 -12.84
C LEU A 40 -11.69 5.86 -12.72
N LEU A 41 -12.24 5.27 -11.66
CA LEU A 41 -12.20 3.83 -11.44
C LEU A 41 -12.82 3.04 -12.61
N SER A 42 -13.92 3.55 -13.18
CA SER A 42 -14.59 2.95 -14.35
C SER A 42 -13.76 2.98 -15.64
N PHE A 43 -12.68 3.77 -15.68
CA PHE A 43 -11.72 3.84 -16.78
C PHE A 43 -10.50 2.93 -16.57
N GLY A 44 -10.47 2.14 -15.50
CA GLY A 44 -9.34 1.27 -15.16
C GLY A 44 -8.18 2.02 -14.50
N VAL A 45 -8.47 3.16 -13.87
CA VAL A 45 -7.52 3.92 -13.05
C VAL A 45 -7.67 3.52 -11.58
N CYS A 46 -6.57 3.19 -10.91
CA CYS A 46 -6.52 2.73 -9.52
C CYS A 46 -5.30 3.30 -8.77
N ASP A 47 -5.16 2.91 -7.50
CA ASP A 47 -4.01 3.22 -6.63
C ASP A 47 -3.68 4.72 -6.57
N PHE A 48 -4.64 5.51 -6.10
CA PHE A 48 -4.49 6.96 -5.97
C PHE A 48 -3.72 7.31 -4.70
N GLU A 49 -2.74 8.19 -4.83
CA GLU A 49 -1.83 8.52 -3.74
C GLU A 49 -1.52 10.03 -3.73
N HIS A 50 -1.60 10.64 -2.54
CA HIS A 50 -1.14 12.01 -2.34
C HIS A 50 0.37 12.01 -2.17
N ILE A 51 1.06 12.70 -3.08
CA ILE A 51 2.51 12.80 -3.14
C ILE A 51 2.97 14.25 -3.14
N GLY A 52 4.27 14.46 -3.38
CA GLY A 52 4.86 15.79 -3.41
C GLY A 52 5.01 16.39 -2.02
N SER A 53 5.30 17.69 -1.96
CA SER A 53 5.60 18.36 -0.69
C SER A 53 4.37 18.60 0.18
N THR A 54 3.18 18.74 -0.42
CA THR A 54 1.93 18.97 0.29
C THR A 54 1.42 17.73 1.03
N ALA A 55 1.95 16.54 0.70
CA ALA A 55 1.73 15.30 1.44
C ALA A 55 2.62 15.16 2.70
N ILE A 56 3.55 16.09 2.94
CA ILE A 56 4.48 16.03 4.08
C ILE A 56 4.06 17.07 5.14
N PRO A 57 3.61 16.66 6.33
CA PRO A 57 3.20 17.58 7.38
C PRO A 57 4.33 18.53 7.78
N GLY A 58 4.02 19.82 7.91
CA GLY A 58 4.98 20.83 8.39
C GLY A 58 6.01 21.30 7.35
N LEU A 59 5.92 20.86 6.09
CA LEU A 59 6.87 21.23 5.04
C LEU A 59 6.36 22.41 4.18
N PRO A 60 7.08 23.55 4.10
CA PRO A 60 6.72 24.64 3.19
C PRO A 60 6.71 24.17 1.73
N ALA A 61 5.72 24.57 0.96
CA ALA A 61 5.51 24.04 -0.39
C ALA A 61 4.81 25.05 -1.30
N LYS A 62 4.90 24.81 -2.61
CA LYS A 62 3.92 25.39 -3.53
C LYS A 62 2.55 24.85 -3.13
N PRO A 63 1.50 25.67 -2.97
CA PRO A 63 0.17 25.21 -2.54
C PRO A 63 -0.56 24.50 -3.68
N ILE A 64 0.04 23.42 -4.18
CA ILE A 64 -0.45 22.57 -5.26
C ILE A 64 -0.46 21.15 -4.72
N ILE A 65 -1.63 20.50 -4.76
CA ILE A 65 -1.78 19.11 -4.35
C ILE A 65 -1.35 18.22 -5.49
N ASP A 66 -0.34 17.37 -5.29
CA ASP A 66 0.10 16.41 -6.30
C ASP A 66 -0.50 15.04 -6.00
N ILE A 67 -1.43 14.58 -6.85
CA ILE A 67 -1.98 13.22 -6.80
C ILE A 67 -1.35 12.40 -7.91
N MET A 68 -1.01 11.15 -7.62
CA MET A 68 -0.67 10.18 -8.65
C MET A 68 -1.62 8.99 -8.62
N ALA A 69 -1.74 8.31 -9.76
CA ALA A 69 -2.56 7.11 -9.93
C ALA A 69 -1.96 6.17 -10.97
N GLN A 70 -2.43 4.93 -11.03
CA GLN A 70 -2.05 3.94 -12.03
C GLN A 70 -3.20 3.62 -12.97
N ALA A 71 -2.90 3.26 -14.21
CA ALA A 71 -3.84 2.73 -15.19
C ALA A 71 -3.29 1.47 -15.84
N THR A 72 -4.18 0.55 -16.21
CA THR A 72 -3.82 -0.66 -16.97
C THR A 72 -3.41 -0.32 -18.42
N THR A 73 -3.99 0.72 -19.00
CA THR A 73 -3.71 1.20 -20.37
C THR A 73 -3.96 2.72 -20.48
N PHE A 74 -3.44 3.32 -21.55
CA PHE A 74 -3.71 4.71 -21.96
C PHE A 74 -4.71 4.82 -23.11
N ASP A 75 -5.43 3.75 -23.44
CA ASP A 75 -6.39 3.79 -24.55
C ASP A 75 -7.61 4.69 -24.27
N ARG A 76 -7.94 4.91 -22.99
CA ARG A 76 -9.14 5.65 -22.54
C ARG A 76 -8.87 7.10 -22.12
N LEU A 77 -7.78 7.70 -22.60
CA LEU A 77 -7.37 9.05 -22.19
C LEU A 77 -8.35 10.14 -22.60
N HIS A 78 -9.08 9.92 -23.70
CA HIS A 78 -10.10 10.85 -24.15
C HIS A 78 -11.26 10.90 -23.16
N GLU A 79 -11.82 9.76 -22.78
CA GLU A 79 -12.92 9.69 -21.82
C GLU A 79 -12.49 10.15 -20.43
N ILE A 80 -11.26 9.85 -20.00
CA ILE A 80 -10.68 10.39 -18.76
C ILE A 80 -10.62 11.92 -18.81
N SER A 81 -10.18 12.50 -19.92
CA SER A 81 -10.09 13.95 -20.07
C SER A 81 -11.48 14.60 -20.06
N GLU A 82 -12.47 13.99 -20.70
CA GLU A 82 -13.86 14.46 -20.66
C GLU A 82 -14.43 14.41 -19.24
N ALA A 83 -14.24 13.30 -18.53
CA ALA A 83 -14.71 13.13 -17.15
C ALA A 83 -14.13 14.16 -16.18
N LEU A 84 -12.88 14.60 -16.42
CA LEU A 84 -12.18 15.57 -15.60
C LEU A 84 -12.44 17.04 -16.01
N SER A 85 -12.80 17.29 -17.26
CA SER A 85 -12.95 18.65 -17.83
C SER A 85 -13.93 19.53 -17.05
N SER A 86 -15.05 18.96 -16.60
CA SER A 86 -16.10 19.66 -15.84
C SER A 86 -15.65 20.21 -14.49
N GLU A 87 -14.47 19.82 -14.03
CA GLU A 87 -13.90 20.15 -12.73
C GLU A 87 -12.66 21.05 -12.82
N GLY A 88 -12.40 21.67 -13.97
CA GLY A 88 -11.26 22.56 -14.16
C GLY A 88 -9.92 21.84 -14.28
N TRP A 89 -9.93 20.54 -14.57
CA TRP A 89 -8.74 19.78 -14.94
C TRP A 89 -8.42 19.97 -16.42
N ASN A 90 -7.15 20.27 -16.69
CA ASN A 90 -6.65 20.54 -18.03
C ASN A 90 -5.61 19.47 -18.37
N ASN A 91 -5.85 18.71 -19.45
CA ASN A 91 -4.87 17.76 -19.96
C ASN A 91 -3.64 18.53 -20.49
N VAL A 92 -2.45 18.10 -20.08
CA VAL A 92 -1.19 18.58 -20.62
C VAL A 92 -0.71 17.60 -21.69
N PRO A 93 -0.71 17.99 -22.98
CA PRO A 93 -0.29 17.11 -24.06
C PRO A 93 1.12 16.56 -23.84
N PRO A 94 1.39 15.28 -24.18
CA PRO A 94 2.71 14.67 -24.00
C PRO A 94 3.87 15.45 -24.64
N GLU A 95 3.60 16.14 -25.75
CA GLU A 95 4.57 16.97 -26.49
C GLU A 95 4.99 18.21 -25.69
N LEU A 96 4.16 18.65 -24.73
CA LEU A 96 4.45 19.78 -23.85
C LEU A 96 4.94 19.33 -22.47
N ASP A 97 4.52 18.15 -21.99
CA ASP A 97 4.97 17.63 -20.69
C ASP A 97 6.41 17.08 -20.74
N LEU A 98 6.86 16.62 -21.91
CA LEU A 98 8.21 16.08 -22.16
C LEU A 98 8.57 14.89 -21.24
N ARG A 99 7.56 14.22 -20.67
CA ARG A 99 7.69 13.06 -19.77
C ARG A 99 6.85 11.92 -20.33
N PRO A 100 7.40 11.14 -21.29
CA PRO A 100 6.63 10.15 -22.04
C PRO A 100 6.05 9.02 -21.16
N TYR A 101 6.65 8.80 -19.99
CA TYR A 101 6.28 7.78 -19.01
C TYR A 101 4.99 8.10 -18.22
N ARG A 102 4.38 9.27 -18.40
CA ARG A 102 3.14 9.63 -17.70
C ARG A 102 2.10 10.30 -18.61
N ARG A 103 0.90 10.46 -18.06
CA ARG A 103 -0.11 11.42 -18.54
C ARG A 103 -0.43 12.39 -17.42
N PHE A 104 -0.61 13.66 -17.77
CA PHE A 104 -0.55 14.74 -16.80
C PHE A 104 -1.74 15.67 -16.95
N TRP A 105 -2.43 15.94 -15.84
CA TRP A 105 -3.49 16.94 -15.79
C TRP A 105 -3.19 17.96 -14.70
N VAL A 106 -3.62 19.20 -14.96
CA VAL A 106 -3.48 20.33 -14.06
C VAL A 106 -4.86 20.87 -13.73
N LYS A 107 -5.25 20.82 -12.46
CA LYS A 107 -6.47 21.47 -11.96
C LYS A 107 -6.18 22.94 -11.70
N THR A 108 -7.04 23.81 -12.23
CA THR A 108 -6.96 25.25 -12.00
C THR A 108 -8.18 25.78 -11.26
N ASP A 109 -7.95 26.76 -10.39
CA ASP A 109 -8.99 27.59 -9.77
C ASP A 109 -8.62 29.07 -9.98
N LYS A 110 -9.54 29.86 -10.54
CA LYS A 110 -9.32 31.28 -10.89
C LYS A 110 -7.99 31.53 -11.63
N GLU A 111 -7.71 30.70 -12.65
CA GLU A 111 -6.48 30.72 -13.45
C GLU A 111 -5.18 30.39 -12.69
N ARG A 112 -5.26 29.88 -11.45
CA ARG A 112 -4.11 29.42 -10.67
C ARG A 112 -4.12 27.92 -10.52
N ARG A 113 -2.95 27.29 -10.49
CA ARG A 113 -2.84 25.84 -10.28
C ARG A 113 -3.10 25.50 -8.84
N VAL A 114 -3.97 24.51 -8.62
CA VAL A 114 -4.32 24.04 -7.27
C VAL A 114 -4.05 22.55 -7.09
N ALA A 115 -4.06 21.77 -8.17
CA ALA A 115 -3.70 20.36 -8.11
C ALA A 115 -3.11 19.83 -9.40
N HIS A 116 -2.43 18.70 -9.29
CA HIS A 116 -1.84 17.93 -10.36
C HIS A 116 -2.29 16.48 -10.25
N LEU A 117 -2.51 15.83 -11.40
CA LEU A 117 -2.74 14.40 -11.51
C LEU A 117 -1.67 13.81 -12.41
N HIS A 118 -0.87 12.91 -11.84
CA HIS A 118 0.17 12.15 -12.52
C HIS A 118 -0.32 10.71 -12.73
N LEU A 119 -0.67 10.37 -13.97
CA LEU A 119 -1.15 9.03 -14.31
C LEU A 119 -0.02 8.20 -14.92
N PHE A 120 0.22 7.03 -14.34
CA PHE A 120 1.25 6.08 -14.76
C PHE A 120 0.64 4.78 -15.26
N LEU A 121 1.37 4.00 -16.06
CA LEU A 121 0.98 2.60 -16.28
C LEU A 121 1.35 1.76 -15.06
N ILE A 122 0.56 0.71 -14.78
CA ILE A 122 0.90 -0.28 -13.76
C ILE A 122 2.30 -0.84 -14.04
N GLY A 123 3.16 -0.81 -13.02
CA GLY A 123 4.55 -1.28 -13.10
C GLY A 123 5.58 -0.19 -13.45
N GLU A 124 5.18 1.06 -13.73
CA GLU A 124 6.14 2.16 -13.93
C GLU A 124 6.95 2.42 -12.65
N PRO A 125 8.30 2.28 -12.69
CA PRO A 125 9.14 2.39 -11.50
C PRO A 125 9.01 3.73 -10.76
N ARG A 126 8.76 4.82 -11.50
CA ARG A 126 8.64 6.16 -10.92
C ARG A 126 7.48 6.29 -9.94
N TYR A 127 6.41 5.53 -10.11
CA TYR A 127 5.32 5.52 -9.14
C TYR A 127 5.83 5.09 -7.76
N ALA A 128 6.56 3.96 -7.72
CA ALA A 128 7.15 3.44 -6.50
C ALA A 128 8.24 4.37 -5.93
N GLU A 129 9.01 5.04 -6.78
CA GLU A 129 10.02 6.02 -6.35
C GLU A 129 9.40 7.26 -5.70
N GLN A 130 8.27 7.78 -6.23
CA GLN A 130 7.56 8.90 -5.62
C GLN A 130 7.03 8.55 -4.23
N LEU A 131 6.45 7.36 -4.05
CA LEU A 131 6.05 6.86 -2.73
C LEU A 131 7.24 6.70 -1.81
N ALA A 132 8.29 6.03 -2.28
CA ALA A 132 9.48 5.80 -1.47
C ALA A 132 10.10 7.12 -0.99
N PHE A 133 10.10 8.16 -1.83
CA PHE A 133 10.57 9.49 -1.45
C PHE A 133 9.63 10.16 -0.45
N ARG A 134 8.31 10.20 -0.70
CA ARG A 134 7.31 10.75 0.25
C ARG A 134 7.47 10.11 1.63
N ASP A 135 7.43 8.79 1.66
CA ASP A 135 7.48 8.02 2.88
C ASP A 135 8.85 8.16 3.57
N ALA A 136 9.93 8.46 2.83
CA ALA A 136 11.23 8.79 3.41
C ALA A 136 11.17 10.06 4.24
N LEU A 137 10.49 11.08 3.74
CA LEU A 137 10.36 12.35 4.43
C LEU A 137 9.37 12.28 5.61
N LEU A 138 8.31 11.46 5.48
CA LEU A 138 7.39 11.19 6.60
C LEU A 138 8.09 10.48 7.77
N ASP A 139 8.95 9.50 7.46
CA ASP A 139 9.69 8.72 8.46
C ASP A 139 10.84 9.52 9.12
N ARG A 140 11.46 10.44 8.38
CA ARG A 140 12.68 11.15 8.81
C ARG A 140 12.51 12.66 8.78
N ARG A 141 12.20 13.22 9.95
CA ARG A 141 12.06 14.67 10.14
C ARG A 141 13.29 15.47 9.70
N ASP A 142 14.49 14.95 9.92
CA ASP A 142 15.73 15.61 9.47
C ASP A 142 15.85 15.67 7.95
N TRP A 143 15.42 14.63 7.23
CA TRP A 143 15.35 14.65 5.77
C TRP A 143 14.28 15.61 5.25
N ALA A 144 13.10 15.65 5.89
CA ALA A 144 12.06 16.62 5.56
C ALA A 144 12.54 18.07 5.75
N MET A 145 13.24 18.37 6.85
CA MET A 145 13.81 19.69 7.10
C MET A 145 14.87 20.06 6.06
N ALA A 146 15.81 19.16 5.76
CA ALA A 146 16.84 19.38 4.74
C ALA A 146 16.23 19.64 3.36
N TYR A 147 15.19 18.88 2.98
CA TYR A 147 14.48 19.10 1.73
C TYR A 147 13.71 20.43 1.71
N GLY A 148 13.12 20.83 2.84
CA GLY A 148 12.48 22.13 3.01
C GLY A 148 13.45 23.28 2.78
N GLN A 149 14.62 23.23 3.41
CA GLN A 149 15.66 24.24 3.27
C GLN A 149 16.17 24.34 1.83
N LEU A 150 16.48 23.20 1.20
CA LEU A 150 16.89 23.16 -0.22
C LEU A 150 15.86 23.87 -1.11
N LYS A 151 14.56 23.63 -0.90
CA LYS A 151 13.51 24.27 -1.70
C LYS A 151 13.47 25.79 -1.54
N VAL A 152 13.75 26.31 -0.34
CA VAL A 152 13.82 27.75 -0.10
C VAL A 152 14.97 28.34 -0.91
N GLU A 153 16.17 27.76 -0.80
CA GLU A 153 17.36 28.20 -1.54
C GLU A 153 17.15 28.15 -3.06
N LEU A 154 16.54 27.06 -3.56
CA LEU A 154 16.25 26.90 -4.99
C LEU A 154 15.16 27.88 -5.48
N ALA A 155 14.16 28.20 -4.65
CA ALA A 155 13.11 29.14 -5.01
C ALA A 155 13.66 30.57 -5.17
N GLU A 156 14.65 30.94 -4.35
CA GLU A 156 15.37 32.21 -4.50
C GLU A 156 16.23 32.23 -5.78
N ARG A 157 16.98 31.15 -6.03
CA ARG A 157 17.91 31.05 -7.16
C ARG A 157 17.23 30.95 -8.52
N TYR A 158 16.11 30.22 -8.61
CA TYR A 158 15.42 29.89 -9.87
C TYR A 158 14.00 30.48 -9.92
N ARG A 159 13.80 31.67 -9.35
CA ARG A 159 12.47 32.31 -9.22
C ARG A 159 11.64 32.37 -10.51
N ARG A 160 12.30 32.59 -11.64
CA ARG A 160 11.70 32.72 -12.98
C ARG A 160 11.91 31.49 -13.88
N ASP A 161 12.56 30.44 -13.37
CA ASP A 161 12.87 29.23 -14.13
C ASP A 161 12.37 27.99 -13.38
N ARG A 162 11.12 27.63 -13.67
CA ARG A 162 10.43 26.51 -13.01
C ARG A 162 11.07 25.16 -13.33
N GLU A 163 11.59 25.00 -14.54
CA GLU A 163 12.20 23.74 -14.97
C GLU A 163 13.53 23.56 -14.25
N ALA A 164 14.40 24.57 -14.25
CA ALA A 164 15.63 24.55 -13.47
C ALA A 164 15.38 24.35 -11.97
N TYR A 165 14.36 24.98 -11.39
CA TYR A 165 13.94 24.71 -10.00
C TYR A 165 13.57 23.24 -9.77
N SER A 166 12.91 22.61 -10.75
CA SER A 166 12.45 21.23 -10.63
C SER A 166 13.61 20.24 -10.76
N GLU A 167 14.52 20.49 -11.70
CA GLU A 167 15.72 19.70 -11.96
C GLU A 167 16.74 19.79 -10.84
N ALA A 168 16.94 20.99 -10.27
CA ALA A 168 17.93 21.19 -9.19
C ALA A 168 17.62 20.43 -7.88
N LYS A 169 16.46 19.77 -7.78
CA LYS A 169 16.11 18.87 -6.68
C LYS A 169 16.51 17.41 -6.93
N ALA A 170 16.87 17.06 -8.17
CA ALA A 170 17.08 15.67 -8.59
C ALA A 170 18.14 14.98 -7.74
N ASP A 171 19.32 15.59 -7.57
CA ASP A 171 20.42 15.02 -6.80
C ASP A 171 20.03 14.70 -5.35
N PHE A 172 19.24 15.58 -4.72
CA PHE A 172 18.75 15.36 -3.37
C PHE A 172 17.76 14.20 -3.31
N ILE A 173 16.82 14.16 -4.25
CA ILE A 173 15.83 13.08 -4.34
C ILE A 173 16.54 11.74 -4.56
N GLU A 174 17.48 11.69 -5.51
CA GLU A 174 18.27 10.50 -5.79
C GLU A 174 19.07 10.05 -4.57
N LYS A 175 19.72 10.97 -3.86
CA LYS A 175 20.43 10.68 -2.61
C LYS A 175 19.52 10.06 -1.56
N ILE A 176 18.35 10.64 -1.31
CA ILE A 176 17.38 10.11 -0.33
C ILE A 176 16.87 8.74 -0.77
N LEU A 177 16.56 8.55 -2.05
CA LEU A 177 16.15 7.26 -2.59
C LEU A 177 17.25 6.23 -2.49
N LEU A 178 18.51 6.59 -2.71
CA LEU A 178 19.66 5.70 -2.55
C LEU A 178 19.90 5.39 -1.08
N GLU A 179 19.87 6.36 -0.17
CA GLU A 179 20.02 6.13 1.27
C GLU A 179 18.87 5.30 1.83
N ARG A 180 17.64 5.53 1.36
CA ARG A 180 16.49 4.69 1.70
C ARG A 180 16.64 3.32 1.08
N LYS A 181 17.06 3.17 -0.18
CA LYS A 181 17.37 1.86 -0.78
C LYS A 181 18.50 1.17 -0.01
N VAL A 182 19.56 1.85 0.43
CA VAL A 182 20.66 1.27 1.21
C VAL A 182 20.20 0.91 2.61
N LYS A 183 19.42 1.75 3.32
CA LYS A 183 18.82 1.40 4.61
C LYS A 183 17.80 0.30 4.48
N VAL A 184 16.97 0.32 3.44
CA VAL A 184 16.04 -0.75 3.10
C VAL A 184 16.81 -1.98 2.69
N THR A 185 17.95 -1.94 2.01
CA THR A 185 18.76 -3.12 1.66
C THR A 185 19.57 -3.64 2.85
N LYS A 186 19.96 -2.76 3.77
CA LYS A 186 20.65 -3.07 5.03
C LYS A 186 19.67 -3.50 6.13
N SER A 187 18.41 -3.07 6.04
CA SER A 187 17.22 -3.53 6.80
C SER A 187 16.57 -4.76 6.13
N MET A 188 16.70 -4.92 4.81
CA MET A 188 16.43 -6.10 3.98
C MET A 188 17.62 -7.05 3.94
N ASN A 189 18.66 -6.77 4.72
CA ASN A 189 19.45 -7.81 5.36
C ASN A 189 18.58 -8.42 6.49
N GLN A 190 17.39 -8.85 6.05
CA GLN A 190 16.08 -8.76 6.68
C GLN A 190 15.97 -9.74 7.82
N ASP A 191 15.25 -9.36 8.86
CA ASP A 191 14.54 -10.37 9.62
C ASP A 191 13.53 -11.03 8.68
N LEU A 192 13.98 -12.05 7.95
CA LEU A 192 13.18 -12.80 6.99
C LEU A 192 11.95 -13.43 7.66
N ARG A 193 11.89 -13.46 9.00
CA ARG A 193 10.72 -13.87 9.78
C ARG A 193 9.57 -12.87 9.71
N PHE A 194 9.78 -11.60 9.33
CA PHE A 194 8.74 -10.55 9.32
C PHE A 194 8.82 -9.63 8.09
N PRO A 195 8.55 -10.14 6.87
CA PRO A 195 8.72 -9.39 5.62
C PRO A 195 7.80 -8.18 5.47
N ILE A 196 6.70 -8.11 6.23
CA ILE A 196 5.75 -6.99 6.26
C ILE A 196 5.65 -6.33 7.65
N GLY A 197 6.66 -6.51 8.49
CA GLY A 197 6.63 -6.07 9.89
C GLY A 197 5.71 -6.93 10.76
N ARG A 198 5.54 -6.53 12.02
CA ARG A 198 4.65 -7.19 13.01
C ARG A 198 3.26 -6.55 12.97
N PHE A 199 2.24 -7.32 13.32
CA PHE A 199 0.91 -6.76 13.55
C PHE A 199 0.94 -5.78 14.72
N ASN A 200 0.35 -4.60 14.54
CA ASN A 200 0.05 -3.68 15.62
C ASN A 200 -1.39 -3.20 15.48
N ALA A 201 -2.22 -3.48 16.48
CA ALA A 201 -3.57 -2.93 16.61
C ALA A 201 -3.67 -2.26 17.97
N GLU A 202 -3.35 -0.97 18.01
CA GLU A 202 -3.55 -0.11 19.17
C GLU A 202 -4.92 0.58 19.06
N GLY A 203 -5.65 0.63 20.18
CA GLY A 203 -6.92 1.34 20.28
C GLY A 203 -8.15 0.53 19.85
N GLU A 204 -9.27 1.23 19.72
CA GLU A 204 -10.56 0.64 19.32
C GLU A 204 -10.59 0.29 17.83
N VAL A 205 -11.11 -0.89 17.52
CA VAL A 205 -11.30 -1.33 16.13
C VAL A 205 -12.62 -0.80 15.60
N SER A 206 -12.57 0.06 14.59
CA SER A 206 -13.78 0.61 13.95
C SER A 206 -14.52 -0.43 13.09
N ALA A 207 -15.81 -0.22 12.88
CA ALA A 207 -16.60 -1.06 11.96
C ALA A 207 -16.01 -1.11 10.55
N ARG A 208 -15.49 0.02 10.05
CA ARG A 208 -14.80 0.08 8.76
C ARG A 208 -13.55 -0.78 8.75
N GLN A 209 -12.72 -0.69 9.79
CA GLN A 209 -11.50 -1.48 9.90
C GLN A 209 -11.80 -2.99 9.93
N ARG A 210 -12.89 -3.40 10.61
CA ARG A 210 -13.35 -4.80 10.59
C ARG A 210 -13.75 -5.24 9.18
N LEU A 211 -14.49 -4.41 8.43
CA LEU A 211 -14.86 -4.72 7.05
C LEU A 211 -13.62 -4.91 6.16
N ASP A 212 -12.64 -4.01 6.25
CA ASP A 212 -11.39 -4.12 5.48
C ASP A 212 -10.64 -5.43 5.82
N TRP A 213 -10.58 -5.81 7.10
CA TRP A 213 -9.97 -7.08 7.51
C TRP A 213 -10.76 -8.31 7.08
N ILE A 214 -12.09 -8.25 7.06
CA ILE A 214 -12.94 -9.32 6.54
C ILE A 214 -12.70 -9.50 5.04
N ASP A 215 -12.55 -8.42 4.28
CA ASP A 215 -12.27 -8.49 2.85
C ASP A 215 -10.84 -9.02 2.58
N GLU A 216 -9.87 -8.69 3.43
CA GLU A 216 -8.54 -9.32 3.39
C GLU A 216 -8.62 -10.83 3.67
N MET A 217 -9.43 -11.26 4.66
CA MET A 217 -9.67 -12.67 4.92
C MET A 217 -10.35 -13.36 3.74
N ALA A 218 -11.33 -12.73 3.10
CA ALA A 218 -12.03 -13.27 1.93
C ALA A 218 -11.09 -13.47 0.73
N ASN A 219 -10.12 -12.58 0.55
CA ASN A 219 -9.17 -12.63 -0.57
C ASN A 219 -7.95 -13.52 -0.31
N LEU A 220 -7.69 -13.94 0.93
CA LEU A 220 -6.50 -14.75 1.26
C LEU A 220 -6.35 -16.02 0.42
N PRO A 221 -7.39 -16.87 0.22
CA PRO A 221 -7.22 -18.09 -0.58
C PRO A 221 -6.78 -17.82 -2.01
N ILE A 222 -7.30 -16.74 -2.63
CA ILE A 222 -6.94 -16.31 -3.99
C ILE A 222 -5.48 -15.82 -4.01
N LYS A 223 -5.11 -14.94 -3.07
CA LYS A 223 -3.74 -14.42 -2.96
C LYS A 223 -2.72 -15.54 -2.69
N LEU A 224 -3.07 -16.53 -1.89
CA LEU A 224 -2.22 -17.67 -1.58
C LEU A 224 -2.04 -18.58 -2.80
N ALA A 225 -3.12 -18.91 -3.51
CA ALA A 225 -3.07 -19.69 -4.74
C ALA A 225 -2.18 -19.02 -5.81
N ALA A 226 -2.36 -17.72 -6.02
CA ALA A 226 -1.52 -16.93 -6.93
C ALA A 226 -0.04 -16.92 -6.50
N ALA A 227 0.24 -16.86 -5.20
CA ALA A 227 1.61 -16.85 -4.70
C ALA A 227 2.39 -18.13 -5.00
N ILE A 228 1.70 -19.29 -5.06
CA ILE A 228 2.31 -20.59 -5.36
C ILE A 228 2.13 -21.04 -6.82
N GLU A 229 1.42 -20.26 -7.63
CA GLU A 229 1.17 -20.59 -9.04
C GLU A 229 2.50 -20.73 -9.81
N GLY A 230 2.61 -21.84 -10.54
CA GLY A 230 3.77 -22.17 -11.36
C GLY A 230 4.97 -22.76 -10.60
N LEU A 231 4.90 -22.88 -9.26
CA LEU A 231 5.99 -23.49 -8.49
C LEU A 231 6.01 -25.02 -8.65
N ASN A 232 7.20 -25.56 -8.95
CA ASN A 232 7.41 -27.01 -8.97
C ASN A 232 7.69 -27.56 -7.56
N GLY A 233 7.76 -28.90 -7.43
CA GLY A 233 7.98 -29.56 -6.15
C GLY A 233 9.23 -29.08 -5.40
N ALA A 234 10.37 -28.92 -6.09
CA ALA A 234 11.60 -28.44 -5.47
C ALA A 234 11.49 -26.99 -4.97
N GLN A 235 10.76 -26.12 -5.69
CA GLN A 235 10.49 -24.75 -5.26
C GLN A 235 9.54 -24.72 -4.06
N LEU A 236 8.51 -25.56 -4.05
CA LEU A 236 7.61 -25.73 -2.90
C LEU A 236 8.34 -26.25 -1.66
N ASP A 237 9.35 -27.08 -1.86
CA ASP A 237 10.18 -27.65 -0.78
C ASP A 237 11.38 -26.78 -0.40
N THR A 238 11.46 -25.55 -0.93
CA THR A 238 12.52 -24.61 -0.58
C THR A 238 12.14 -23.80 0.68
N PRO A 239 13.02 -23.72 1.70
CA PRO A 239 12.82 -22.86 2.87
C PRO A 239 12.65 -21.38 2.49
N TYR A 240 11.63 -20.71 3.04
CA TYR A 240 11.43 -19.27 2.80
C TYR A 240 12.52 -18.39 3.41
N ARG A 241 13.32 -18.94 4.33
CA ARG A 241 14.51 -18.34 4.94
C ARG A 241 15.45 -19.43 5.46
N PRO A 242 16.72 -19.12 5.79
CA PRO A 242 17.59 -20.06 6.51
C PRO A 242 16.92 -20.55 7.79
N ASP A 243 16.93 -21.87 7.99
CA ASP A 243 16.31 -22.58 9.12
C ASP A 243 14.80 -22.30 9.30
N GLY A 244 14.13 -21.82 8.25
CA GLY A 244 12.70 -21.60 8.20
C GLY A 244 11.95 -22.78 7.59
N TRP A 245 10.62 -22.70 7.63
CA TRP A 245 9.74 -23.63 6.93
C TRP A 245 9.87 -23.52 5.41
N THR A 246 9.56 -24.61 4.72
CA THR A 246 9.38 -24.63 3.26
C THR A 246 8.11 -23.88 2.86
N VAL A 247 8.00 -23.51 1.57
CA VAL A 247 6.74 -22.96 1.03
C VAL A 247 5.57 -23.92 1.27
N ARG A 248 5.78 -25.22 1.06
CA ARG A 248 4.78 -26.27 1.34
C ARG A 248 4.30 -26.22 2.79
N GLN A 249 5.23 -26.25 3.75
CA GLN A 249 4.91 -26.17 5.18
C GLN A 249 4.15 -24.88 5.53
N VAL A 250 4.51 -23.74 4.93
CA VAL A 250 3.79 -22.47 5.12
C VAL A 250 2.34 -22.54 4.61
N VAL A 251 2.09 -23.17 3.46
CA VAL A 251 0.74 -23.32 2.91
C VAL A 251 -0.14 -24.19 3.82
N HIS A 252 0.38 -25.32 4.29
CA HIS A 252 -0.35 -26.19 5.20
C HIS A 252 -0.59 -25.53 6.57
N HIS A 253 0.42 -24.85 7.13
CA HIS A 253 0.29 -24.09 8.38
C HIS A 253 -0.81 -23.03 8.31
N LEU A 254 -0.96 -22.33 7.17
CA LEU A 254 -2.04 -21.36 7.00
C LEU A 254 -3.41 -22.03 7.17
N ALA A 255 -3.63 -23.21 6.58
CA ALA A 255 -4.88 -23.94 6.77
C ALA A 255 -5.09 -24.37 8.23
N ASP A 256 -4.07 -24.94 8.88
CA ASP A 256 -4.15 -25.42 10.27
C ASP A 256 -4.41 -24.29 11.27
N SER A 257 -3.65 -23.20 11.15
CA SER A 257 -3.76 -22.03 12.02
C SER A 257 -5.13 -21.37 11.89
N HIS A 258 -5.64 -21.24 10.66
CA HIS A 258 -6.93 -20.63 10.41
C HIS A 258 -8.08 -21.55 10.85
N LEU A 259 -7.95 -22.87 10.73
CA LEU A 259 -8.94 -23.83 11.26
C LEU A 259 -9.05 -23.75 12.78
N ASN A 260 -7.89 -23.67 13.47
CA ASN A 260 -7.85 -23.46 14.90
C ASN A 260 -8.54 -22.14 15.28
N SER A 261 -8.24 -21.05 14.57
CA SER A 261 -8.85 -19.75 14.84
C SER A 261 -10.34 -19.69 14.59
N PHE A 262 -10.83 -20.26 13.49
CA PHE A 262 -12.25 -20.38 13.22
C PHE A 262 -12.98 -21.10 14.36
N THR A 263 -12.38 -22.16 14.90
CA THR A 263 -12.91 -22.87 16.07
C THR A 263 -12.94 -21.96 17.31
N ARG A 264 -11.87 -21.19 17.55
CA ARG A 264 -11.80 -20.22 18.67
C ARG A 264 -12.86 -19.13 18.57
N PHE A 265 -13.12 -18.62 17.36
CA PHE A 265 -14.22 -17.68 17.12
C PHE A 265 -15.55 -18.29 17.55
N LYS A 266 -15.85 -19.51 17.14
CA LYS A 266 -17.10 -20.17 17.53
C LYS A 266 -17.22 -20.36 19.03
N LEU A 267 -16.16 -20.85 19.69
CA LEU A 267 -16.16 -21.01 21.15
C LEU A 267 -16.43 -19.65 21.84
N ALA A 268 -15.71 -18.60 21.45
CA ALA A 268 -15.88 -17.27 22.04
C ALA A 268 -17.30 -16.69 21.83
N LEU A 269 -17.94 -17.00 20.70
CA LEU A 269 -19.31 -16.57 20.41
C LEU A 269 -20.37 -17.34 21.20
N THR A 270 -20.07 -18.56 21.66
CA THR A 270 -21.05 -19.44 22.31
C THR A 270 -20.79 -19.71 23.80
N GLU A 271 -19.65 -19.29 24.32
CA GLU A 271 -19.24 -19.48 25.71
C GLU A 271 -18.77 -18.16 26.33
N ASP A 272 -18.81 -18.06 27.66
CA ASP A 272 -18.36 -16.88 28.39
C ASP A 272 -16.85 -16.96 28.65
N GLN A 273 -16.08 -16.23 27.84
CA GLN A 273 -14.61 -16.17 27.88
C GLN A 273 -13.94 -17.56 27.98
N PRO A 274 -14.14 -18.44 27.00
CA PRO A 274 -13.59 -19.79 27.04
C PRO A 274 -12.07 -19.80 27.05
N ALA A 275 -11.47 -20.78 27.73
CA ALA A 275 -10.06 -21.07 27.60
C ALA A 275 -9.82 -21.88 26.31
N ILE A 276 -9.07 -21.32 25.35
CA ILE A 276 -8.80 -22.02 24.08
C ILE A 276 -7.71 -23.08 24.26
N LYS A 277 -7.63 -24.01 23.30
CA LYS A 277 -6.54 -24.99 23.23
C LYS A 277 -5.38 -24.45 22.37
N PRO A 278 -4.19 -24.23 22.94
CA PRO A 278 -2.98 -24.00 22.17
C PRO A 278 -2.54 -25.28 21.45
N TYR A 279 -1.73 -25.11 20.42
CA TYR A 279 -1.13 -26.22 19.67
C TYR A 279 0.33 -25.88 19.34
N TYR A 280 1.14 -26.92 19.20
CA TYR A 280 2.57 -26.81 18.88
C TYR A 280 2.75 -26.71 17.36
N GLU A 281 2.58 -25.50 16.81
CA GLU A 281 2.68 -25.25 15.36
C GLU A 281 4.00 -25.76 14.76
N GLU A 282 5.10 -25.66 15.51
CA GLU A 282 6.41 -26.12 15.09
C GLU A 282 6.47 -27.64 14.91
N ARG A 283 5.66 -28.39 15.67
CA ARG A 283 5.58 -29.86 15.57
C ARG A 283 4.59 -30.30 14.51
N TRP A 284 3.48 -29.58 14.34
CA TRP A 284 2.52 -29.83 13.27
C TRP A 284 3.19 -29.68 11.91
N ALA A 285 4.01 -28.65 11.74
CA ALA A 285 4.77 -28.42 10.52
C ALA A 285 5.75 -29.56 10.14
N GLN A 286 6.07 -30.47 11.06
CA GLN A 286 6.97 -31.62 10.81
C GLN A 286 6.21 -32.92 10.52
N LEU A 287 4.88 -32.93 10.58
CA LEU A 287 4.09 -34.13 10.33
C LEU A 287 4.15 -34.51 8.84
N ALA A 288 3.98 -35.82 8.59
CA ALA A 288 4.16 -36.40 7.27
C ALA A 288 3.23 -35.79 6.20
N ASP A 289 1.99 -35.47 6.58
CA ASP A 289 1.05 -34.79 5.69
C ASP A 289 1.52 -33.36 5.37
N THR A 290 2.03 -32.62 6.36
CA THR A 290 2.51 -31.25 6.14
C THR A 290 3.78 -31.19 5.28
N VAL A 291 4.66 -32.19 5.37
CA VAL A 291 5.91 -32.20 4.57
C VAL A 291 5.75 -32.84 3.19
N GLN A 292 4.71 -33.63 2.93
CA GLN A 292 4.58 -34.40 1.68
C GLN A 292 3.30 -34.13 0.89
N ALA A 293 2.22 -33.63 1.51
CA ALA A 293 0.95 -33.49 0.82
C ALA A 293 1.03 -32.47 -0.34
N PRO A 294 0.23 -32.65 -1.40
CA PRO A 294 0.01 -31.62 -2.40
C PRO A 294 -0.56 -30.35 -1.74
N VAL A 295 0.00 -29.19 -2.09
CA VAL A 295 -0.41 -27.90 -1.52
C VAL A 295 -1.86 -27.56 -1.89
N GLU A 296 -2.35 -28.08 -3.00
CA GLU A 296 -3.71 -27.94 -3.51
C GLU A 296 -4.76 -28.41 -2.50
N THR A 297 -4.44 -29.43 -1.70
CA THR A 297 -5.33 -29.91 -0.63
C THR A 297 -5.57 -28.82 0.41
N SER A 298 -4.53 -28.12 0.86
CA SER A 298 -4.67 -27.02 1.82
C SER A 298 -5.22 -25.75 1.18
N ILE A 299 -4.98 -25.50 -0.11
CA ILE A 299 -5.63 -24.42 -0.85
C ILE A 299 -7.15 -24.62 -0.89
N ALA A 300 -7.62 -25.83 -1.21
CA ALA A 300 -9.05 -26.15 -1.20
C ALA A 300 -9.64 -26.04 0.21
N LEU A 301 -8.94 -26.56 1.23
CA LEU A 301 -9.37 -26.48 2.62
C LEU A 301 -9.50 -25.04 3.11
N ILE A 302 -8.47 -24.20 2.90
CA ILE A 302 -8.50 -22.81 3.37
C ILE A 302 -9.54 -21.99 2.61
N ALA A 303 -9.79 -22.27 1.32
CA ALA A 303 -10.84 -21.62 0.55
C ALA A 303 -12.23 -21.89 1.15
N ALA A 304 -12.58 -23.17 1.36
CA ALA A 304 -13.86 -23.54 1.95
C ALA A 304 -14.02 -23.05 3.40
N LEU A 305 -12.93 -23.10 4.17
CA LEU A 305 -12.91 -22.58 5.53
C LEU A 305 -13.17 -21.07 5.56
N HIS A 306 -12.48 -20.30 4.71
CA HIS A 306 -12.60 -18.85 4.65
C HIS A 306 -13.96 -18.41 4.13
N GLU A 307 -14.55 -19.13 3.18
CA GLU A 307 -15.94 -18.89 2.77
C GLU A 307 -16.89 -18.93 3.98
N ARG A 308 -16.82 -20.01 4.76
CA ARG A 308 -17.62 -20.16 5.98
C ARG A 308 -17.32 -19.11 7.04
N TRP A 309 -16.04 -18.79 7.22
CA TRP A 309 -15.60 -17.85 8.25
C TRP A 309 -16.02 -16.43 7.89
N VAL A 310 -15.91 -16.02 6.63
CA VAL A 310 -16.37 -14.71 6.15
C VAL A 310 -17.89 -14.56 6.29
N ILE A 311 -18.66 -15.62 5.99
CA ILE A 311 -20.12 -15.61 6.24
C ILE A 311 -20.41 -15.34 7.73
N LEU A 312 -19.71 -16.04 8.63
CA LEU A 312 -19.85 -15.83 10.07
C LEU A 312 -19.48 -14.38 10.44
N LEU A 313 -18.30 -13.91 10.03
CA LEU A 313 -17.77 -12.59 10.38
C LEU A 313 -18.68 -11.46 9.90
N ARG A 314 -19.26 -11.57 8.71
CA ARG A 314 -20.19 -10.57 8.16
C ARG A 314 -21.55 -10.54 8.87
N SER A 315 -21.90 -11.59 9.62
CA SER A 315 -23.13 -11.61 10.42
C SER A 315 -22.96 -11.09 11.85
N LEU A 316 -21.72 -10.89 12.32
CA LEU A 316 -21.45 -10.50 13.70
C LEU A 316 -21.80 -9.03 13.95
N THR A 317 -22.39 -8.78 15.12
CA THR A 317 -22.62 -7.44 15.65
C THR A 317 -21.38 -6.88 16.35
N ASP A 318 -21.40 -5.60 16.69
CA ASP A 318 -20.36 -4.96 17.50
C ASP A 318 -20.18 -5.63 18.87
N GLU A 319 -21.29 -6.10 19.47
CA GLU A 319 -21.27 -6.85 20.73
C GLU A 319 -20.58 -8.22 20.54
N ASP A 320 -20.89 -8.93 19.47
CA ASP A 320 -20.24 -10.21 19.14
C ASP A 320 -18.73 -10.04 18.96
N PHE A 321 -18.29 -8.99 18.26
CA PHE A 321 -16.88 -8.68 18.08
C PHE A 321 -16.16 -8.30 19.39
N SER A 322 -16.90 -7.81 20.37
CA SER A 322 -16.37 -7.49 21.71
C SER A 322 -16.20 -8.72 22.60
N ARG A 323 -16.77 -9.88 22.23
CA ARG A 323 -16.59 -11.14 22.94
C ARG A 323 -15.12 -11.56 22.94
N THR A 324 -14.77 -12.36 23.94
CA THR A 324 -13.38 -12.68 24.23
C THR A 324 -13.14 -14.19 24.40
N PHE A 325 -11.88 -14.59 24.31
CA PHE A 325 -11.41 -15.87 24.82
C PHE A 325 -10.10 -15.70 25.60
N TYR A 326 -9.78 -16.65 26.47
CA TYR A 326 -8.54 -16.69 27.24
C TYR A 326 -7.53 -17.66 26.61
N HIS A 327 -6.30 -17.21 26.40
CA HIS A 327 -5.20 -18.04 25.92
C HIS A 327 -4.33 -18.51 27.10
N PRO A 328 -4.34 -19.81 27.46
CA PRO A 328 -3.74 -20.28 28.71
C PRO A 328 -2.21 -20.17 28.75
N GLU A 329 -1.51 -20.26 27.62
CA GLU A 329 -0.04 -20.14 27.59
C GLU A 329 0.45 -18.70 27.70
N SER A 330 -0.09 -17.76 26.92
CA SER A 330 0.27 -16.33 27.05
C SER A 330 -0.37 -15.66 28.27
N LYS A 331 -1.35 -16.31 28.90
CA LYS A 331 -2.15 -15.80 30.02
C LYS A 331 -2.85 -14.47 29.70
N GLN A 332 -3.27 -14.32 28.44
CA GLN A 332 -3.91 -13.11 27.93
C GLN A 332 -5.34 -13.40 27.48
N VAL A 333 -6.18 -12.37 27.59
CA VAL A 333 -7.54 -12.36 27.03
C VAL A 333 -7.50 -11.64 25.69
N PHE A 334 -8.11 -12.25 24.68
CA PHE A 334 -8.17 -11.71 23.32
C PHE A 334 -9.61 -11.42 22.95
N ARG A 335 -9.86 -10.22 22.42
CA ARG A 335 -11.15 -9.83 21.82
C ARG A 335 -11.20 -10.25 20.35
N LEU A 336 -12.38 -10.64 19.87
CA LEU A 336 -12.53 -11.16 18.51
C LEU A 336 -12.20 -10.15 17.41
N ASP A 337 -12.45 -8.86 17.61
CA ASP A 337 -12.04 -7.79 16.69
C ASP A 337 -10.52 -7.70 16.49
N HIS A 338 -9.72 -7.75 17.57
CA HIS A 338 -8.25 -7.77 17.47
C HIS A 338 -7.74 -9.08 16.86
N VAL A 339 -8.40 -10.20 17.12
CA VAL A 339 -8.04 -11.50 16.54
C VAL A 339 -8.33 -11.51 15.04
N LEU A 340 -9.44 -10.94 14.59
CA LEU A 340 -9.72 -10.73 13.16
C LEU A 340 -8.57 -9.99 12.47
N GLY A 341 -8.13 -8.87 13.02
CA GLY A 341 -7.00 -8.11 12.47
C GLY A 341 -5.69 -8.90 12.48
N THR A 342 -5.44 -9.66 13.55
CA THR A 342 -4.27 -10.54 13.66
C THR A 342 -4.25 -11.58 12.54
N TYR A 343 -5.39 -12.22 12.24
CA TYR A 343 -5.48 -13.25 11.20
C TYR A 343 -5.49 -12.67 9.78
N ALA A 344 -6.02 -11.46 9.59
CA ALA A 344 -5.87 -10.72 8.34
C ALA A 344 -4.39 -10.37 8.08
N TRP A 345 -3.64 -9.96 9.10
CA TRP A 345 -2.19 -9.77 9.00
C TRP A 345 -1.44 -11.09 8.79
N HIS A 346 -1.79 -12.15 9.52
CA HIS A 346 -1.15 -13.47 9.45
C HIS A 346 -1.21 -14.05 8.03
N GLY A 347 -2.38 -13.96 7.38
CA GLY A 347 -2.53 -14.35 5.98
C GLY A 347 -1.60 -13.59 5.05
N ARG A 348 -1.63 -12.24 5.08
CA ARG A 348 -0.74 -11.39 4.28
C ARG A 348 0.75 -11.66 4.56
N HIS A 349 1.08 -11.89 5.82
CA HIS A 349 2.43 -12.14 6.30
C HIS A 349 3.03 -13.41 5.69
N HIS A 350 2.29 -14.52 5.70
CA HIS A 350 2.78 -15.77 5.10
C HIS A 350 2.77 -15.74 3.57
N VAL A 351 1.81 -15.06 2.93
CA VAL A 351 1.88 -14.79 1.49
C VAL A 351 3.13 -13.97 1.15
N ALA A 352 3.52 -13.01 1.99
CA ALA A 352 4.75 -12.24 1.82
C ALA A 352 6.03 -13.09 2.01
N HIS A 353 6.03 -14.11 2.87
CA HIS A 353 7.14 -15.08 2.93
C HIS A 353 7.36 -15.77 1.58
N ILE A 354 6.29 -16.26 0.95
CA ILE A 354 6.35 -16.97 -0.33
C ILE A 354 6.77 -16.02 -1.46
N THR A 355 6.07 -14.90 -1.61
CA THR A 355 6.33 -13.94 -2.70
C THR A 355 7.70 -13.26 -2.59
N SER A 356 8.19 -13.00 -1.37
CA SER A 356 9.55 -12.48 -1.18
C SER A 356 10.62 -13.53 -1.50
N LEU A 357 10.39 -14.81 -1.19
CA LEU A 357 11.28 -15.90 -1.60
C LEU A 357 11.36 -15.96 -3.12
N ARG A 358 10.23 -15.99 -3.81
CA ARG A 358 10.18 -15.99 -5.29
C ARG A 358 10.98 -14.85 -5.88
N ARG A 359 10.80 -13.63 -5.36
CA ARG A 359 11.56 -12.44 -5.80
C ARG A 359 13.07 -12.61 -5.60
N ARG A 360 13.50 -13.16 -4.46
CA ARG A 360 14.94 -13.41 -4.18
C ARG A 360 15.53 -14.49 -5.08
N MET A 361 14.71 -15.45 -5.53
CA MET A 361 15.15 -16.59 -6.33
C MET A 361 14.91 -16.43 -7.83
N GLY A 362 14.19 -15.38 -8.26
CA GLY A 362 13.86 -15.12 -9.66
C GLY A 362 12.83 -16.10 -10.25
N TRP A 363 11.82 -16.51 -9.47
CA TRP A 363 10.76 -17.46 -9.86
C TRP A 363 9.43 -16.80 -10.18
#